data_AF-A0AA39FDR7-F1
#
_entry.id   AF-A0AA39FDR7-F1
#
_cell.length_a   1.000
_cell.length_b   1.000
_cell.length_c   1.000
_cell.angle_alpha   90.00
_cell.angle_beta   90.00
_cell.angle_gamma   90.00
#
_symmetry.space_group_name_H-M   'P 1'
#
loop_
_entity.id
_entity.type
_entity.pdbx_description
1 polymer ?
#
loop_
_entity_poly.entity_id
_entity_poly.type
_entity_poly.pdbx_seq_one_letter_code
_entity_poly.pdbx_strand_id
1 'polypeptide(L)'
;AFDISRLIYNLIQLNLIKDFMKVIIGSIDTLALIKKKFPERKGKGALKLTLLVKDLLTEPFDNAHDAYADVCALESLIQKYFQHEYLIQCVYKFNDSICDLKNSLSSKENERSLKPLQNVVSNYTIKKFANAGISILELQEKYKVN
;
A
#
# COMPACT_ATOMS: atom_id res chain seq x y z
N ALA A 1 0.92 1.91 -0.61
CA ALA A 1 -0.53 1.73 -0.58
C ALA A 1 -0.98 1.20 0.78
N PHE A 2 -2.05 1.75 1.37
CA PHE A 2 -2.56 1.36 2.69
C PHE A 2 -3.80 0.46 2.57
N ASP A 3 -4.80 0.91 1.80
CA ASP A 3 -6.11 0.23 1.69
C ASP A 3 -6.00 -1.14 1.04
N ILE A 4 -5.25 -1.23 -0.06
CA ILE A 4 -5.08 -2.47 -0.84
C ILE A 4 -4.41 -3.57 -0.01
N SER A 5 -3.37 -3.26 0.75
CA SER A 5 -2.71 -4.26 1.59
C SER A 5 -3.64 -4.81 2.67
N ARG A 6 -4.49 -3.97 3.26
CA ARG A 6 -5.49 -4.38 4.27
C ARG A 6 -6.61 -5.21 3.63
N LEU A 7 -7.12 -4.78 2.47
CA LEU A 7 -8.13 -5.51 1.73
C LEU A 7 -7.64 -6.91 1.35
N ILE A 8 -6.45 -7.01 0.75
CA ILE A 8 -5.85 -8.30 0.36
C ILE A 8 -5.66 -9.19 1.57
N TYR A 9 -5.13 -8.64 2.67
CA TYR A 9 -4.95 -9.41 3.91
C TYR A 9 -6.26 -10.03 4.37
N ASN A 10 -7.33 -9.23 4.48
CA ASN A 10 -8.65 -9.72 4.90
C ASN A 10 -9.24 -10.74 3.92
N LEU A 11 -9.11 -10.52 2.61
CA LEU A 11 -9.56 -11.47 1.59
C LEU A 11 -8.84 -12.82 1.68
N ILE A 12 -7.55 -12.82 2.00
CA ILE A 12 -6.77 -14.05 2.24
C ILE A 12 -7.28 -14.75 3.49
N GLN A 13 -7.46 -14.04 4.60
CA GLN A 13 -7.94 -14.62 5.86
C GLN A 13 -9.34 -15.24 5.72
N LEU A 14 -10.18 -14.66 4.88
CA LEU A 14 -11.54 -15.15 4.62
C LEU A 14 -11.62 -16.16 3.47
N ASN A 15 -10.49 -16.53 2.84
CA ASN A 15 -10.43 -17.41 1.67
C ASN A 15 -11.27 -16.90 0.46
N LEU A 16 -11.49 -15.59 0.36
CA LEU A 16 -12.26 -14.93 -0.71
C LEU A 16 -11.37 -14.38 -1.84
N ILE A 17 -10.05 -14.46 -1.69
CA ILE A 17 -9.08 -13.85 -2.61
C ILE A 17 -9.23 -14.33 -4.06
N LYS A 18 -9.50 -15.63 -4.25
CA LYS A 18 -9.64 -16.22 -5.60
C LYS A 18 -10.87 -15.70 -6.33
N ASP A 19 -11.99 -15.55 -5.62
CA ASP A 19 -13.23 -15.05 -6.22
C ASP A 19 -13.14 -13.56 -6.51
N PHE A 20 -12.54 -12.79 -5.60
CA PHE A 20 -12.31 -11.36 -5.80
C PHE A 20 -11.47 -11.08 -7.06
N MET A 21 -10.42 -11.87 -7.28
CA MET A 21 -9.54 -11.72 -8.45
C MET A 21 -10.19 -12.11 -9.78
N LYS A 22 -11.36 -12.75 -9.78
CA LYS A 22 -12.12 -13.01 -11.03
C LYS A 22 -12.76 -11.74 -11.58
N VAL A 23 -13.02 -10.75 -10.73
CA VAL A 23 -13.77 -9.53 -11.08
C VAL A 23 -12.92 -8.26 -10.98
N ILE A 24 -11.89 -8.25 -10.13
CA ILE A 24 -10.96 -7.11 -9.97
C ILE A 24 -9.57 -7.47 -10.49
N ILE A 25 -9.07 -6.66 -11.43
CA ILE A 25 -7.77 -6.87 -12.10
C ILE A 25 -6.61 -6.27 -11.29
N GLY A 26 -6.86 -5.18 -10.56
CA GLY A 26 -5.84 -4.44 -9.84
C GLY A 26 -6.38 -3.20 -9.18
N SER A 27 -5.48 -2.29 -8.85
CA SER A 27 -5.78 -1.04 -8.15
C SER A 27 -4.91 0.09 -8.67
N ILE A 28 -5.31 1.33 -8.40
CA ILE A 28 -4.56 2.52 -8.80
C ILE A 28 -4.30 3.36 -7.54
N ASP A 29 -3.05 3.78 -7.34
CA ASP A 29 -2.71 4.78 -6.33
C ASP A 29 -3.05 6.18 -6.85
N THR A 30 -4.27 6.62 -6.56
CA THR A 30 -4.80 7.92 -7.01
C THR A 30 -3.99 9.09 -6.47
N LEU A 31 -3.38 8.97 -5.28
CA LEU A 31 -2.54 10.01 -4.72
C LEU A 31 -1.29 10.23 -5.59
N ALA A 32 -0.67 9.15 -6.07
CA ALA A 32 0.47 9.24 -6.97
C ALA A 32 0.09 9.92 -8.31
N LEU A 33 -1.08 9.60 -8.86
CA LEU A 33 -1.58 10.23 -10.09
C LEU A 33 -1.85 11.71 -9.91
N ILE A 34 -2.56 12.09 -8.84
CA ILE A 34 -2.88 13.49 -8.54
C ILE A 34 -1.60 14.29 -8.31
N LYS A 35 -0.63 13.74 -7.58
CA LYS A 35 0.68 14.39 -7.37
C LYS A 35 1.44 14.65 -8.67
N LYS A 36 1.33 13.73 -9.65
CA LYS A 36 1.93 13.91 -10.98
C LYS A 36 1.20 14.97 -11.81
N LYS A 37 -0.12 15.02 -11.71
CA LYS A 37 -0.98 15.96 -12.46
C LYS A 37 -0.86 17.40 -11.94
N PHE A 38 -0.72 17.56 -10.63
CA PHE A 38 -0.67 18.86 -9.94
C PHE A 38 0.64 19.00 -9.13
N PRO A 39 1.81 19.06 -9.81
CA PRO A 39 3.11 19.12 -9.15
C PRO A 39 3.32 20.38 -8.30
N GLU A 40 2.54 21.42 -8.52
CA GLU A 40 2.52 22.67 -7.76
C GLU A 40 1.89 22.51 -6.37
N ARG A 41 1.02 21.52 -6.15
CA ARG A 41 0.40 21.23 -4.85
C ARG A 41 1.41 20.60 -3.90
N LYS A 42 2.19 21.46 -3.23
CA LYS A 42 3.22 21.10 -2.25
C LYS A 42 2.78 21.49 -0.84
N GLY A 43 3.26 20.75 0.15
CA GLY A 43 3.00 21.04 1.57
C GLY A 43 2.16 19.98 2.27
N LYS A 44 2.22 19.99 3.61
CA LYS A 44 1.55 19.01 4.46
C LYS A 44 0.04 19.13 4.29
N GLY A 45 -0.59 18.08 3.76
CA GLY A 45 -2.03 18.02 3.58
C GLY A 45 -2.56 18.65 2.29
N ALA A 46 -1.72 19.20 1.41
CA ALA A 46 -2.16 19.82 0.15
C ALA A 46 -2.89 18.86 -0.81
N LEU A 47 -2.73 17.55 -0.59
CA LEU A 47 -3.36 16.46 -1.34
C LEU A 47 -4.40 15.69 -0.50
N LYS A 48 -4.89 16.26 0.61
CA LYS A 48 -6.04 15.70 1.33
C LYS A 48 -7.27 15.75 0.42
N LEU A 49 -8.06 14.68 0.40
CA LEU A 49 -9.27 14.59 -0.42
C LEU A 49 -10.21 15.79 -0.18
N THR A 50 -10.42 16.19 1.07
CA THR A 50 -11.23 17.36 1.43
C THR A 50 -10.79 18.65 0.75
N LEU A 51 -9.48 18.91 0.70
CA LEU A 51 -8.93 20.09 0.04
C LEU A 51 -8.97 19.96 -1.48
N LEU A 52 -8.72 18.76 -2.00
CA LEU A 52 -8.78 18.50 -3.43
C LEU A 52 -10.21 18.68 -3.97
N VAL A 53 -11.24 18.17 -3.29
CA VAL A 53 -12.65 18.39 -3.67
C VAL A 53 -12.99 19.87 -3.61
N LYS A 54 -12.70 20.53 -2.48
CA LYS A 54 -12.99 21.95 -2.32
C LYS A 54 -12.36 22.81 -3.42
N ASP A 55 -11.08 22.58 -3.70
CA ASP A 55 -10.34 23.44 -4.62
C ASP A 55 -10.59 23.09 -6.10
N LEU A 56 -10.78 21.80 -6.42
CA LEU A 56 -10.83 21.32 -7.81
C LEU A 56 -12.24 21.03 -8.31
N LEU A 57 -13.16 20.64 -7.43
CA LEU A 57 -14.58 20.44 -7.74
C LEU A 57 -15.42 21.67 -7.35
N THR A 58 -14.91 22.54 -6.49
CA THR A 58 -15.63 23.75 -6.02
C THR A 58 -16.92 23.40 -5.27
N GLU A 59 -16.94 22.22 -4.63
CA GLU A 59 -18.06 21.70 -3.85
C GLU A 59 -17.70 21.67 -2.36
N PRO A 60 -18.67 21.95 -1.46
CA PRO A 60 -18.49 21.68 -0.03
C PRO A 60 -18.40 20.17 0.19
N PHE A 61 -17.43 19.74 1.00
CA PHE A 61 -17.23 18.33 1.33
C PHE A 61 -17.44 18.09 2.83
N ASP A 62 -18.71 18.22 3.23
CA ASP A 62 -19.11 18.23 4.64
C ASP A 62 -19.20 16.82 5.25
N ASN A 63 -19.25 15.78 4.41
CA ASN A 63 -19.35 14.37 4.82
C ASN A 63 -17.99 13.64 4.78
N ALA A 64 -16.88 14.37 4.97
CA ALA A 64 -15.57 13.75 5.07
C ALA A 64 -15.53 12.73 6.22
N HIS A 65 -14.79 11.63 6.03
CA HIS A 65 -14.72 10.48 6.94
C HIS A 65 -15.90 9.50 6.84
N ASP A 66 -16.86 9.74 5.96
CA ASP A 66 -17.76 8.69 5.47
C ASP A 66 -17.14 7.99 4.25
N ALA A 67 -16.99 6.67 4.33
CA ALA A 67 -16.28 5.91 3.31
C ALA A 67 -16.97 5.96 1.94
N TYR A 68 -18.30 6.02 1.92
CA TYR A 68 -19.05 6.11 0.67
C TYR A 68 -18.89 7.51 0.04
N ALA A 69 -19.05 8.56 0.84
CA ALA A 69 -18.83 9.93 0.41
C ALA A 69 -17.40 10.16 -0.10
N ASP A 70 -16.39 9.62 0.60
CA ASP A 70 -14.98 9.69 0.19
C ASP A 70 -14.76 9.00 -1.17
N VAL A 71 -15.40 7.85 -1.41
CA VAL A 71 -15.30 7.14 -2.70
C VAL A 71 -15.96 7.93 -3.83
N CYS A 72 -17.18 8.45 -3.63
CA CYS A 72 -17.87 9.26 -4.63
C CYS A 72 -17.09 10.54 -4.97
N ALA A 73 -16.55 11.22 -3.95
CA ALA A 73 -15.70 12.38 -4.13
C ALA A 73 -14.43 12.07 -4.95
N LEU A 74 -13.76 10.96 -4.61
CA LEU A 74 -12.57 10.53 -5.31
C LEU A 74 -12.88 10.14 -6.76
N GLU A 75 -13.98 9.43 -7.00
CA GLU A 75 -14.43 9.06 -8.34
C GLU A 75 -14.67 10.29 -9.21
N SER A 76 -15.46 11.26 -8.72
CA SER A 76 -15.73 12.53 -9.43
C SER A 76 -14.44 13.27 -9.78
N LEU A 77 -13.47 13.29 -8.86
CA LEU A 77 -12.18 13.93 -9.09
C LEU A 77 -11.36 13.19 -10.16
N ILE A 78 -11.33 11.87 -10.11
CA ILE A 78 -10.59 11.07 -11.07
C ILE A 78 -11.20 11.19 -12.47
N GLN A 79 -12.52 11.09 -12.59
CA GLN A 79 -13.23 11.23 -13.86
C GLN A 79 -13.06 12.62 -14.49
N LYS A 80 -12.97 13.68 -13.67
CA LYS A 80 -12.76 15.06 -14.16
C LYS A 80 -11.38 15.27 -14.78
N TYR A 81 -10.34 14.62 -14.26
CA TYR A 81 -8.94 14.96 -14.59
C TYR A 81 -8.15 13.88 -15.35
N PHE A 82 -8.65 12.65 -15.40
CA PHE A 82 -7.94 11.53 -16.00
C PHE A 82 -8.84 10.79 -17.00
N GLN A 83 -8.30 10.54 -18.20
CA GLN A 83 -8.95 9.71 -19.20
C GLN A 83 -8.88 8.23 -18.81
N HIS A 84 -9.91 7.47 -19.18
CA HIS A 84 -10.05 6.07 -18.81
C HIS A 84 -8.86 5.22 -19.32
N GLU A 85 -8.40 5.47 -20.55
CA GLU A 85 -7.30 4.76 -21.17
C GLU A 85 -5.99 4.97 -20.40
N TYR A 86 -5.77 6.18 -19.89
CA TYR A 86 -4.62 6.49 -19.04
C TYR A 86 -4.70 5.75 -17.70
N LEU A 87 -5.90 5.65 -17.11
CA LEU A 87 -6.10 4.93 -15.85
C LEU A 87 -5.78 3.44 -16.00
N ILE A 88 -6.20 2.81 -17.09
CA ILE A 88 -5.90 1.39 -17.39
C ILE A 88 -4.38 1.14 -17.39
N GLN A 89 -3.59 2.04 -17.98
CA GLN A 89 -2.12 1.92 -18.02
C GLN A 89 -1.46 2.11 -16.65
N CYS A 90 -2.15 2.74 -15.71
CA CYS A 90 -1.64 3.00 -14.36
C CYS A 90 -2.06 1.91 -13.35
N VAL A 91 -2.77 0.86 -13.79
CA VAL A 91 -3.21 -0.22 -12.92
C VAL A 91 -2.01 -1.00 -12.39
N TYR A 92 -1.90 -1.03 -11.07
CA TYR A 92 -1.02 -1.95 -10.36
C TYR A 92 -1.77 -3.27 -10.12
N LYS A 93 -1.23 -4.37 -10.64
CA LYS A 93 -1.94 -5.65 -10.69
C LYS A 93 -2.12 -6.22 -9.29
N PHE A 94 -3.22 -6.95 -9.12
CA PHE A 94 -3.54 -7.56 -7.83
C PHE A 94 -2.53 -8.66 -7.43
N ASN A 95 -2.03 -9.43 -8.40
CA ASN A 95 -0.97 -10.40 -8.17
C ASN A 95 0.29 -9.77 -7.57
N ASP A 96 0.72 -8.63 -8.12
CA ASP A 96 1.90 -7.92 -7.64
C ASP A 96 1.65 -7.41 -6.21
N SER A 97 0.45 -6.90 -5.93
CA SER A 97 0.03 -6.48 -4.58
C SER A 97 0.02 -7.63 -3.56
N ILE A 98 -0.34 -8.85 -3.98
CA ILE A 98 -0.29 -10.05 -3.13
C ILE A 98 1.16 -10.43 -2.83
N CYS A 99 2.04 -10.39 -3.83
CA CYS A 99 3.46 -10.65 -3.66
C CYS A 99 4.08 -9.65 -2.68
N ASP A 100 3.79 -8.36 -2.84
CA ASP A 100 4.23 -7.30 -1.93
C ASP A 100 3.77 -7.55 -0.49
N LEU A 101 2.50 -7.94 -0.29
CA LEU A 101 1.99 -8.27 1.03
C LEU A 101 2.72 -9.47 1.64
N LYS A 102 2.91 -10.56 0.88
CA LYS A 102 3.63 -11.74 1.36
C LYS A 102 5.06 -11.39 1.76
N ASN A 103 5.76 -10.62 0.95
CA ASN A 103 7.11 -10.16 1.24
C ASN A 103 7.14 -9.29 2.50
N SER A 104 6.16 -8.40 2.68
CA SER A 104 6.05 -7.55 3.87
C SER A 104 5.78 -8.36 5.14
N LEU A 105 4.92 -9.38 5.07
CA LEU A 105 4.63 -10.28 6.20
C LEU A 105 5.86 -11.12 6.56
N SER A 106 6.49 -11.75 5.56
CA SER A 106 7.71 -12.54 5.75
C SER A 106 8.85 -11.70 6.33
N SER A 107 9.08 -10.49 5.82
CA SER A 107 10.08 -9.58 6.38
C SER A 107 9.79 -9.23 7.84
N LYS A 108 8.52 -8.97 8.21
CA LYS A 108 8.16 -8.72 9.62
C LYS A 108 8.38 -9.93 10.51
N GLU A 109 8.12 -11.14 10.01
CA GLU A 109 8.40 -12.38 10.73
C GLU A 109 9.90 -12.56 10.96
N ASN A 110 10.70 -12.31 9.91
CA ASN A 110 12.16 -12.35 10.01
C ASN A 110 12.69 -11.30 11.00
N GLU A 111 12.20 -10.06 10.95
CA GLU A 111 12.56 -8.99 11.89
C GLU A 111 12.22 -9.39 13.34
N ARG A 112 11.07 -10.03 13.57
CA ARG A 112 10.71 -10.56 14.89
C ARG A 112 11.65 -11.68 15.33
N SER A 113 12.01 -12.58 14.41
CA SER A 113 12.94 -13.68 14.71
C SER A 113 14.32 -13.17 15.14
N LEU A 114 14.77 -12.05 14.58
CA LEU A 114 16.08 -11.44 14.83
C LEU A 114 16.13 -10.57 16.10
N LYS A 115 15.02 -10.40 16.82
CA LYS A 115 14.96 -9.65 18.09
C LYS A 115 16.06 -10.01 19.10
N PRO A 116 16.47 -11.28 19.27
CA PRO A 116 17.57 -11.63 20.18
C PRO A 116 18.89 -10.89 19.88
N LEU A 117 19.08 -10.40 18.64
CA LEU A 117 20.29 -9.69 18.22
C LEU A 117 20.23 -8.18 18.46
N GLN A 118 19.13 -7.61 18.97
CA GLN A 118 18.90 -6.16 19.09
C GLN A 118 19.94 -5.40 19.91
N ASN A 119 20.68 -6.09 20.80
CA ASN A 119 21.74 -5.51 21.62
C ASN A 119 23.15 -5.69 21.00
N VAL A 120 23.26 -6.46 19.92
CA VAL A 120 24.53 -6.82 19.26
C VAL A 120 24.64 -6.15 17.89
N VAL A 121 23.51 -6.01 17.18
CA VAL A 121 23.44 -5.36 15.87
C VAL A 121 22.43 -4.22 15.88
N SER A 122 22.70 -3.20 15.07
CA SER A 122 21.78 -2.07 14.94
C SER A 122 20.41 -2.48 14.38
N ASN A 123 19.36 -1.75 14.77
CA ASN A 123 18.02 -1.93 14.19
C ASN A 123 18.00 -1.79 12.66
N TYR A 124 18.87 -0.95 12.10
CA TYR A 124 19.04 -0.82 10.65
C TYR A 124 19.55 -2.13 10.02
N THR A 125 20.53 -2.77 10.66
CA THR A 125 21.07 -4.06 10.23
C THR A 125 20.01 -5.17 10.34
N ILE A 126 19.24 -5.20 11.43
CA ILE A 126 18.13 -6.16 11.61
C ILE A 126 17.13 -6.04 10.46
N LYS A 127 16.71 -4.81 10.13
CA LYS A 127 15.80 -4.57 9.01
C LYS A 127 16.38 -4.99 7.67
N LYS A 128 17.69 -4.80 7.44
CA LYS A 128 18.37 -5.28 6.23
C LYS A 128 18.34 -6.80 6.13
N PHE A 129 18.65 -7.51 7.21
CA PHE A 129 18.59 -8.96 7.25
C PHE A 129 17.17 -9.47 6.99
N ALA A 130 16.19 -8.90 7.70
CA ALA A 130 14.79 -9.25 7.54
C ALA A 130 14.28 -9.09 6.10
N ASN A 131 14.61 -7.96 5.46
CA ASN A 131 14.26 -7.69 4.06
C ASN A 131 15.02 -8.57 3.06
N ALA A 132 16.19 -9.09 3.43
CA ALA A 132 16.94 -10.06 2.65
C ALA A 132 16.44 -11.51 2.81
N GLY A 133 15.36 -11.71 3.59
CA GLY A 133 14.83 -13.04 3.88
C GLY A 133 15.54 -13.76 5.03
N ILE A 134 16.51 -13.11 5.69
CA ILE A 134 17.36 -13.75 6.70
C ILE A 134 16.63 -13.83 8.05
N SER A 135 16.48 -15.04 8.57
CA SER A 135 15.92 -15.32 9.91
C SER A 135 16.99 -15.73 10.93
N ILE A 136 16.65 -15.70 12.23
CA ILE A 136 17.55 -16.21 13.28
C ILE A 136 17.87 -17.70 13.13
N LEU A 137 16.90 -18.49 12.63
CA LEU A 137 17.08 -19.93 12.42
C LEU A 137 18.10 -20.19 11.32
N GLU A 138 18.02 -19.48 10.20
CA GLU A 138 19.00 -19.60 9.11
C GLU A 138 20.41 -19.19 9.56
N LEU A 139 20.52 -18.16 10.40
CA LEU A 139 21.81 -17.79 11.01
C LEU A 139 22.32 -18.92 11.89
N GLN A 140 21.48 -19.47 12.77
CA GLN A 140 21.88 -20.58 13.64
C GLN A 140 22.26 -21.82 12.86
N GLU A 141 21.53 -22.18 11.81
CA GLU A 141 21.87 -23.32 10.95
C GLU A 141 23.21 -23.11 10.24
N LYS A 142 23.46 -21.91 9.71
CA LYS A 142 24.67 -21.60 8.95
C LYS A 142 25.92 -21.48 9.82
N TYR A 143 25.75 -21.09 11.09
CA TYR A 143 26.82 -20.93 12.07
C TYR A 143 26.83 -22.01 13.15
N LYS A 144 26.06 -23.10 12.99
CA LYS A 144 26.27 -24.32 13.76
C LYS A 144 27.67 -24.83 13.42
N VAL A 145 28.59 -24.62 14.36
CA VAL A 145 29.92 -25.21 14.36
C VAL A 145 29.73 -26.73 14.50
N ASN A 146 30.23 -27.51 13.54
CA ASN A 146 30.56 -28.92 13.77
C ASN A 146 31.74 -29.00 14.72
#